data_AF-A0A0C4EWZ6-F1
#
_entry.id   AF-A0A0C4EWZ6-F1
#
_cell.length_a   1.000
_cell.length_b   1.000
_cell.length_c   1.000
_cell.angle_alpha   90.00
_cell.angle_beta   90.00
_cell.angle_gamma   90.00
#
_symmetry.space_group_name_H-M   'P 1'
#
loop_
_entity.id
_entity.type
_entity.pdbx_description
1 polymer ?
#
loop_
_entity_poly.entity_id
_entity_poly.type
_entity_poly.pdbx_seq_one_letter_code
_entity_poly.pdbx_strand_id
1 'polypeptide(L)'
;MSGHECAPCGRQFRLYQHYQDHMIHSSQHHYCAPCRRDFVSQNALDSHLRHSERHLICKWCQTVVGKLRIHNRRHHEQCSECDQWLENATDVHRHCALAHSEVYCVPCRRLFGNPNELKMHLRSSAHRPRNIECVHPACNRSFISKAALVQHLEADTCPSGASLQKVDHYFSYHCDRSQRFVRRDLLFHSSLRLEHNLRDNNGRYPCQLCSKVFQHKGELVAHVKSSKHKNLGDKAYKCPSNRCGQAEFYSLGNLMMHLDFGDCDVSHARELYELVDDLLEIVRRL
;
A
#
# COMPACT_ATOMS: atom_id res chain seq x y z
N MET A 1 -18.81 9.77 -72.60
CA MET A 1 -18.20 10.18 -71.32
C MET A 1 -18.92 9.44 -70.22
N SER A 2 -18.28 8.43 -69.64
CA SER A 2 -18.85 7.57 -68.60
C SER A 2 -18.82 8.32 -67.27
N GLY A 3 -19.97 8.72 -66.73
CA GLY A 3 -20.07 9.33 -65.40
C GLY A 3 -20.10 8.28 -64.29
N HIS A 4 -19.82 8.69 -63.05
CA HIS A 4 -20.00 7.87 -61.86
C HIS A 4 -21.35 8.18 -61.22
N GLU A 5 -22.21 7.18 -61.07
CA GLU A 5 -23.54 7.33 -60.50
C GLU A 5 -23.61 6.80 -59.07
N CYS A 6 -24.19 7.58 -58.17
CA CYS A 6 -24.53 7.14 -56.83
C CYS A 6 -25.89 6.45 -56.85
N ALA A 7 -25.90 5.11 -56.86
CA ALA A 7 -27.13 4.33 -56.87
C ALA A 7 -28.11 4.65 -55.71
N PRO A 8 -27.65 4.96 -54.48
CA PRO A 8 -28.55 5.36 -53.39
C PRO A 8 -29.36 6.64 -53.63
N CYS A 9 -28.82 7.65 -54.33
CA CYS A 9 -29.47 8.96 -54.49
C CYS A 9 -29.69 9.38 -55.97
N GLY A 10 -29.24 8.55 -56.92
CA GLY A 10 -29.34 8.79 -58.37
C GLY A 10 -28.46 9.91 -58.91
N ARG A 11 -27.57 10.51 -58.11
CA ARG A 11 -26.72 11.62 -58.57
C ARG A 11 -25.57 11.12 -59.45
N GLN A 12 -25.36 11.81 -60.56
CA GLN A 12 -24.26 11.55 -61.48
C GLN A 12 -23.13 12.57 -61.32
N PHE A 13 -21.90 12.07 -61.33
CA PHE A 13 -20.68 12.84 -61.16
C PHE A 13 -19.78 12.63 -62.37
N ARG A 14 -19.24 13.73 -62.92
CA ARG A 14 -18.32 13.68 -64.07
C ARG A 14 -16.90 13.23 -63.68
N LEU A 15 -16.52 13.43 -62.41
CA LEU A 15 -15.20 13.10 -61.88
C LEU A 15 -15.34 12.12 -60.71
N TYR A 16 -14.45 11.12 -60.66
CA TYR A 16 -14.45 10.10 -59.61
C TYR A 16 -14.22 10.68 -58.21
N GLN A 17 -13.39 11.72 -58.07
CA GLN A 17 -13.13 12.37 -56.78
C GLN A 17 -14.40 12.97 -56.17
N HIS A 18 -15.20 13.67 -56.97
CA HIS A 18 -16.48 14.23 -56.50
C HIS A 18 -17.50 13.15 -56.13
N TYR A 19 -17.47 12.01 -56.83
CA TYR A 19 -18.26 10.84 -56.44
C TYR A 19 -17.81 10.28 -55.09
N GLN A 20 -16.50 10.11 -54.87
CA GLN A 20 -15.97 9.64 -53.59
C GLN A 20 -16.30 10.60 -52.44
N ASP A 21 -16.13 11.91 -52.63
CA ASP A 21 -16.46 12.92 -51.62
C ASP A 21 -17.95 12.90 -51.27
N HIS A 22 -18.81 12.71 -52.27
CA HIS A 22 -20.25 12.54 -52.08
C HIS A 22 -20.58 11.26 -51.29
N MET A 23 -19.91 10.14 -51.57
CA MET A 23 -20.12 8.89 -50.82
C MET A 23 -19.72 9.03 -49.34
N ILE A 24 -18.80 9.91 -48.99
CA ILE A 24 -18.34 10.05 -47.60
C ILE A 24 -19.17 11.07 -46.81
N HIS A 25 -19.55 12.20 -47.43
CA HIS A 25 -20.10 13.35 -46.70
C HIS A 25 -21.59 13.62 -46.95
N SER A 26 -22.22 12.92 -47.89
CA SER A 26 -23.63 13.18 -48.20
C SER A 26 -24.56 12.56 -47.19
N SER A 27 -25.52 13.34 -46.69
CA SER A 27 -26.64 12.85 -45.87
C SER A 27 -27.73 12.13 -46.66
N GLN A 28 -27.57 11.98 -47.98
CA GLN A 28 -28.57 11.35 -48.86
C GLN A 28 -28.48 9.82 -48.90
N HIS A 29 -27.48 9.23 -48.24
CA HIS A 29 -27.34 7.80 -48.03
C HIS A 29 -26.61 7.54 -46.70
N HIS A 30 -26.69 6.30 -46.20
CA HIS A 30 -26.08 5.92 -44.93
C HIS A 30 -24.85 5.05 -45.19
N TYR A 31 -23.81 5.64 -45.76
CA TYR A 31 -22.61 4.94 -46.20
C TYR A 31 -21.57 4.73 -45.09
N CYS A 32 -21.04 3.51 -45.00
CA CYS A 32 -19.89 3.18 -44.17
C CYS A 32 -18.61 3.09 -45.01
N ALA A 33 -17.79 4.14 -44.98
CA ALA A 33 -16.56 4.22 -45.79
C ALA A 33 -15.53 3.10 -45.53
N PRO A 34 -15.24 2.68 -44.27
CA PRO A 34 -14.28 1.60 -44.04
C PRO A 34 -14.75 0.23 -44.52
N CYS A 35 -16.07 0.01 -44.58
CA CYS A 35 -16.67 -1.24 -45.09
C CYS A 35 -17.12 -1.13 -46.55
N ARG A 36 -17.07 0.07 -47.15
CA ARG A 36 -17.59 0.40 -48.48
C ARG A 36 -19.01 -0.11 -48.71
N ARG A 37 -19.90 0.14 -47.74
CA ARG A 37 -21.26 -0.40 -47.73
C ARG A 37 -22.28 0.68 -47.39
N ASP A 38 -23.31 0.79 -48.23
CA ASP A 38 -24.50 1.60 -47.98
C ASP A 38 -25.53 0.84 -47.15
N PHE A 39 -26.19 1.56 -46.24
CA PHE A 39 -27.26 1.05 -45.41
C PHE A 39 -28.60 1.69 -45.77
N VAL A 40 -29.68 0.92 -45.60
CA VAL A 40 -31.05 1.32 -45.90
C VAL A 40 -31.60 2.42 -44.98
N SER A 41 -30.98 2.63 -43.82
CA SER A 41 -31.38 3.65 -42.85
C SER A 41 -30.24 4.00 -41.88
N GLN A 42 -30.34 5.17 -41.24
CA GLN A 42 -29.40 5.60 -40.20
C GLN A 42 -29.33 4.58 -39.04
N ASN A 43 -30.48 4.04 -38.62
CA ASN A 43 -30.53 3.02 -37.57
C ASN A 43 -29.80 1.73 -37.96
N ALA A 44 -29.86 1.32 -39.24
CA ALA A 44 -29.15 0.16 -39.74
C ALA A 44 -27.62 0.40 -39.77
N LEU A 45 -27.19 1.60 -40.16
CA LEU A 45 -25.79 2.01 -40.06
C LEU A 45 -25.32 2.03 -38.60
N ASP A 46 -26.09 2.63 -37.68
CA ASP A 46 -25.74 2.71 -36.26
C ASP A 46 -25.70 1.32 -35.58
N SER A 47 -26.56 0.40 -36.01
CA SER A 47 -26.52 -1.00 -35.56
C SER A 47 -25.29 -1.72 -36.11
N HIS A 48 -24.95 -1.51 -37.38
CA HIS A 48 -23.73 -2.05 -37.99
C HIS A 48 -22.46 -1.54 -37.30
N LEU A 49 -22.39 -0.24 -37.00
CA LEU A 49 -21.28 0.37 -36.29
C LEU A 49 -21.13 -0.18 -34.86
N ARG A 50 -22.23 -0.55 -34.19
CA ARG A 50 -22.23 -1.12 -32.84
C ARG A 50 -21.81 -2.60 -32.79
N HIS A 51 -22.10 -3.37 -33.83
CA HIS A 51 -21.87 -4.83 -33.84
C HIS A 51 -20.69 -5.29 -34.71
N SER A 52 -20.02 -4.37 -35.40
CA SER A 52 -18.88 -4.70 -36.27
C SER A 52 -17.55 -4.60 -35.52
N GLU A 53 -16.78 -5.69 -35.49
CA GLU A 53 -15.41 -5.73 -34.93
C GLU A 53 -14.43 -4.78 -35.64
N ARG A 54 -14.78 -4.31 -36.85
CA ARG A 54 -14.01 -3.31 -37.62
C ARG A 54 -14.30 -1.86 -37.21
N HIS A 55 -15.33 -1.61 -36.39
CA HIS A 55 -15.73 -0.30 -35.91
C HIS A 55 -15.66 -0.29 -34.40
N LEU A 56 -14.44 -0.28 -33.86
CA LEU A 56 -14.28 -0.12 -32.43
C LEU A 56 -14.51 1.34 -32.08
N ILE A 57 -15.73 1.69 -31.70
CA ILE A 57 -16.08 3.04 -31.27
C ILE A 57 -15.71 3.18 -29.79
N CYS A 58 -14.98 4.24 -29.46
CA CYS A 58 -14.73 4.56 -28.06
C CYS A 58 -16.02 5.08 -27.40
N LYS A 59 -16.41 4.48 -26.27
CA LYS A 59 -17.62 4.86 -25.51
C LYS A 59 -17.60 6.32 -25.03
N TRP A 60 -16.43 6.89 -24.75
CA TRP A 60 -16.32 8.25 -24.22
C TRP A 60 -16.04 9.27 -25.33
N CYS A 61 -15.13 8.97 -26.25
CA CYS A 61 -14.83 9.87 -27.35
C CYS A 61 -15.88 9.85 -28.47
N GLN A 62 -16.74 8.82 -28.53
CA GLN A 62 -17.75 8.62 -29.58
C GLN A 62 -17.17 8.66 -31.00
N THR A 63 -15.89 8.29 -31.14
CA THR A 63 -15.18 8.24 -32.43
C THR A 63 -14.79 6.81 -32.78
N VAL A 64 -14.77 6.51 -34.08
CA VAL A 64 -14.24 5.24 -34.59
C VAL A 64 -12.73 5.24 -34.39
N VAL A 65 -12.22 4.27 -33.64
CA VAL A 65 -10.79 4.10 -33.41
C VAL A 65 -10.32 2.77 -33.98
N GLY A 66 -9.17 2.76 -34.64
CA GLY A 66 -8.67 1.54 -35.29
C GLY A 66 -8.32 0.41 -34.31
N LYS A 67 -7.77 0.74 -33.13
CA LYS A 67 -7.42 -0.21 -32.06
C LYS A 67 -7.83 0.33 -30.69
N LEU A 68 -9.01 -0.06 -30.20
CA LEU A 68 -9.61 0.48 -28.97
C LEU A 68 -8.73 0.34 -27.73
N ARG A 69 -8.06 -0.80 -27.54
CA ARG A 69 -7.15 -1.00 -26.39
C ARG A 69 -5.99 0.00 -26.37
N ILE A 70 -5.41 0.34 -27.53
CA ILE A 70 -4.31 1.31 -27.62
C ILE A 70 -4.84 2.73 -27.43
N HIS A 71 -6.00 3.04 -28.00
CA HIS A 71 -6.67 4.32 -27.79
C HIS A 71 -6.98 4.54 -26.31
N ASN A 72 -7.64 3.59 -25.65
CA ASN A 72 -7.99 3.71 -24.23
C ASN A 72 -6.75 3.93 -23.36
N ARG A 73 -5.66 3.18 -23.60
CA ARG A 73 -4.42 3.37 -22.84
C ARG A 73 -3.81 4.77 -22.96
N ARG A 74 -4.11 5.51 -24.03
CA ARG A 74 -3.57 6.86 -24.28
C ARG A 74 -4.50 7.98 -23.83
N HIS A 75 -5.81 7.72 -23.81
CA HIS A 75 -6.83 8.75 -23.65
C HIS A 75 -7.76 8.55 -22.45
N HIS A 76 -7.71 7.37 -21.83
CA HIS A 76 -8.59 6.96 -20.74
C HIS A 76 -7.79 6.31 -19.63
N GLU A 77 -8.40 6.25 -18.45
CA GLU A 77 -7.77 5.71 -17.26
C GLU A 77 -8.26 4.29 -17.01
N GLN A 78 -7.38 3.43 -16.51
CA GLN A 78 -7.71 2.04 -16.20
C GLN A 78 -7.66 1.83 -14.68
N CYS A 79 -8.69 1.21 -14.13
CA CYS A 79 -8.64 0.72 -12.75
C CYS A 79 -7.62 -0.42 -12.65
N SER A 80 -6.66 -0.31 -11.73
CA SER A 80 -5.59 -1.31 -11.57
C SER A 80 -6.04 -2.60 -10.88
N GLU A 81 -7.20 -2.63 -10.22
CA GLU A 81 -7.72 -3.86 -9.57
C GLU A 81 -8.52 -4.74 -10.52
N CYS A 82 -9.37 -4.15 -11.37
CA CYS A 82 -10.31 -4.90 -12.21
C CYS A 82 -10.12 -4.68 -13.71
N ASP A 83 -9.07 -3.95 -14.11
CA ASP A 83 -8.75 -3.62 -15.49
C ASP A 83 -9.84 -2.86 -16.27
N GLN A 84 -10.85 -2.34 -15.58
CA GLN A 84 -11.94 -1.59 -16.20
C GLN A 84 -11.44 -0.22 -16.65
N TRP A 85 -11.76 0.14 -17.89
CA TRP A 85 -11.50 1.47 -18.44
C TRP A 85 -12.59 2.45 -18.01
N LEU A 86 -12.17 3.65 -17.62
CA LEU A 86 -13.01 4.77 -17.22
C LEU A 86 -12.52 6.03 -17.97
N GLU A 87 -13.40 7.02 -18.11
CA GLU A 87 -13.12 8.22 -18.90
C GLU A 87 -11.89 8.98 -18.42
N ASN A 88 -11.80 9.18 -17.10
CA ASN A 88 -10.79 10.01 -16.45
C ASN A 88 -10.51 9.53 -15.01
N ALA A 89 -9.53 10.15 -14.36
CA ALA A 89 -9.08 9.77 -13.02
C ALA A 89 -10.15 9.99 -11.93
N THR A 90 -11.05 10.95 -12.10
CA THR A 90 -12.17 11.18 -11.16
C THR A 90 -13.18 10.04 -11.23
N ASP A 91 -13.44 9.52 -12.43
CA ASP A 91 -14.30 8.36 -12.62
C ASP A 91 -13.66 7.08 -12.08
N VAL A 92 -12.35 6.89 -12.25
CA VAL A 92 -11.62 5.80 -11.57
C VAL A 92 -11.72 5.95 -10.05
N HIS A 93 -11.55 7.16 -9.52
CA HIS A 93 -11.65 7.39 -8.08
C HIS A 93 -13.03 7.00 -7.52
N ARG A 94 -14.11 7.43 -8.19
CA ARG A 94 -15.49 7.11 -7.81
C ARG A 94 -15.78 5.62 -7.99
N HIS A 95 -15.32 5.02 -9.09
CA HIS A 95 -15.41 3.58 -9.33
C HIS A 95 -14.75 2.80 -8.20
N CYS A 96 -13.50 3.09 -7.86
CA CYS A 96 -12.78 2.41 -6.78
C CYS A 96 -13.45 2.60 -5.42
N ALA A 97 -14.02 3.77 -5.14
CA ALA A 97 -14.74 4.03 -3.90
C ALA A 97 -16.00 3.15 -3.74
N LEU A 98 -16.63 2.74 -4.84
CA LEU A 98 -17.86 1.94 -4.83
C LEU A 98 -17.61 0.45 -5.04
N ALA A 99 -16.78 0.09 -6.02
CA ALA A 99 -16.53 -1.29 -6.44
C ALA A 99 -15.37 -1.96 -5.69
N HIS A 100 -14.46 -1.18 -5.11
CA HIS A 100 -13.25 -1.67 -4.44
C HIS A 100 -13.11 -1.10 -3.03
N SER A 101 -14.23 -0.79 -2.35
CA SER A 101 -14.25 -0.20 -1.01
C SER A 101 -13.42 -0.96 0.02
N GLU A 102 -13.36 -2.29 -0.09
CA GLU A 102 -12.62 -3.17 0.82
C GLU A 102 -11.10 -3.03 0.71
N VAL A 103 -10.60 -2.45 -0.39
CA VAL A 103 -9.16 -2.32 -0.67
C VAL A 103 -8.76 -0.90 -1.10
N TYR A 104 -9.70 0.04 -1.11
CA TYR A 104 -9.47 1.41 -1.55
C TYR A 104 -9.60 2.43 -0.42
N CYS A 105 -8.54 3.21 -0.22
CA CYS A 105 -8.56 4.37 0.65
C CYS A 105 -9.02 5.62 -0.13
N VAL A 106 -10.24 6.08 0.14
CA VAL A 106 -10.84 7.26 -0.51
C VAL A 106 -10.03 8.55 -0.24
N PRO A 107 -9.67 8.92 1.01
CA PRO A 107 -8.96 10.18 1.24
C PRO A 107 -7.55 10.20 0.65
N CYS A 108 -6.85 9.06 0.63
CA CYS A 108 -5.50 8.96 0.06
C CYS A 108 -5.48 8.58 -1.43
N ARG A 109 -6.65 8.31 -2.01
CA ARG A 109 -6.82 7.80 -3.39
C ARG A 109 -5.89 6.64 -3.73
N ARG A 110 -5.82 5.65 -2.83
CA ARG A 110 -4.83 4.58 -2.90
C ARG A 110 -5.48 3.20 -2.78
N LEU A 111 -5.05 2.30 -3.66
CA LEU A 111 -5.39 0.88 -3.62
C LEU A 111 -4.35 0.09 -2.82
N PHE A 112 -4.82 -0.95 -2.15
CA PHE A 112 -4.04 -1.88 -1.34
C PHE A 112 -4.22 -3.29 -1.88
N GLY A 113 -3.20 -4.14 -1.74
CA GLY A 113 -3.27 -5.49 -2.31
C GLY A 113 -4.27 -6.41 -1.61
N ASN A 114 -4.69 -6.04 -0.40
CA ASN A 114 -5.68 -6.78 0.37
C ASN A 114 -6.35 -5.91 1.45
N PRO A 115 -7.49 -6.33 2.01
CA PRO A 115 -8.21 -5.58 3.04
C PRO A 115 -7.41 -5.36 4.33
N ASN A 116 -6.52 -6.29 4.68
CA ASN A 116 -5.68 -6.15 5.89
C ASN A 116 -4.69 -5.00 5.75
N GLU A 117 -4.08 -4.82 4.58
CA GLU A 117 -3.20 -3.69 4.30
C GLU A 117 -3.95 -2.35 4.35
N LEU A 118 -5.17 -2.26 3.79
CA LEU A 118 -6.00 -1.07 3.91
C LEU A 118 -6.32 -0.78 5.38
N LYS A 119 -6.74 -1.80 6.13
CA LYS A 119 -7.05 -1.68 7.56
C LYS A 119 -5.85 -1.18 8.35
N MET A 120 -4.64 -1.67 8.06
CA MET A 120 -3.40 -1.18 8.68
C MET A 120 -3.08 0.27 8.26
N HIS A 121 -3.31 0.63 7.01
CA HIS A 121 -3.12 2.00 6.53
C HIS A 121 -4.07 3.00 7.21
N LEU A 122 -5.36 2.68 7.34
CA LEU A 122 -6.34 3.50 8.05
C LEU A 122 -6.03 3.67 9.54
N ARG A 123 -5.23 2.76 10.10
CA ARG A 123 -4.72 2.84 11.49
C ARG A 123 -3.39 3.58 11.60
N SER A 124 -2.76 3.94 10.49
CA SER A 124 -1.48 4.65 10.46
C SER A 124 -1.63 6.16 10.66
N SER A 125 -0.49 6.86 10.75
CA SER A 125 -0.47 8.32 10.86
C SER A 125 -1.00 9.08 9.64
N ALA A 126 -1.33 8.39 8.54
CA ALA A 126 -2.01 8.99 7.40
C ALA A 126 -3.48 9.37 7.73
N HIS A 127 -4.12 8.66 8.67
CA HIS A 127 -5.54 8.85 9.00
C HIS A 127 -5.81 9.07 10.49
N ARG A 128 -4.87 8.70 11.36
CA ARG A 128 -5.02 8.90 12.80
C ARG A 128 -4.25 10.13 13.27
N PRO A 129 -4.88 11.01 14.06
CA PRO A 129 -4.19 12.17 14.62
C PRO A 129 -3.14 11.72 15.65
N ARG A 130 -2.05 12.48 15.74
CA ARG A 130 -0.93 12.21 16.65
C ARG A 130 -1.17 12.85 18.01
N ASN A 131 -2.12 12.31 18.76
CA ASN A 131 -2.58 12.92 20.02
C ASN A 131 -1.73 12.56 21.24
N ILE A 132 -0.73 11.69 21.11
CA ILE A 132 0.07 11.22 22.23
C ILE A 132 1.44 11.89 22.16
N GLU A 133 1.67 12.88 23.01
CA GLU A 133 2.93 13.61 23.08
C GLU A 133 4.00 12.80 23.83
N CYS A 134 5.26 13.05 23.50
CA CYS A 134 6.37 12.52 24.28
C CYS A 134 6.33 13.10 25.70
N VAL A 135 6.55 12.24 26.70
CA VAL A 135 6.48 12.62 28.11
C VAL A 135 7.67 13.46 28.59
N HIS A 136 8.77 13.46 27.83
CA HIS A 136 9.98 14.19 28.20
C HIS A 136 9.88 15.67 27.77
N PRO A 137 10.07 16.65 28.68
CA PRO A 137 9.82 18.07 28.40
C PRO A 137 10.63 18.66 27.23
N ALA A 138 11.84 18.15 26.97
CA ALA A 138 12.66 18.62 25.84
C ALA A 138 12.30 17.96 24.49
N CYS A 139 11.27 17.10 24.44
CA CYS A 139 10.85 16.38 23.24
C CYS A 139 9.47 16.81 22.76
N ASN A 140 9.40 17.48 21.62
CA ASN A 140 8.15 17.98 21.02
C ASN A 140 7.51 17.01 20.01
N ARG A 141 7.80 15.70 20.11
CA ARG A 141 7.27 14.71 19.17
C ARG A 141 5.94 14.14 19.67
N SER A 142 5.01 13.92 18.73
CA SER A 142 3.70 13.31 19.00
C SER A 142 3.49 12.06 18.15
N PHE A 143 2.69 11.13 18.67
CA PHE A 143 2.51 9.77 18.18
C PHE A 143 1.03 9.39 18.11
N ILE A 144 0.73 8.39 17.29
CA ILE A 144 -0.63 7.87 17.09
C ILE A 144 -1.06 6.86 18.15
N SER A 145 -0.11 6.26 18.88
CA SER A 145 -0.34 5.24 19.92
C SER A 145 0.79 5.26 20.96
N LYS A 146 0.53 4.73 22.16
CA LYS A 146 1.58 4.56 23.19
C LYS A 146 2.65 3.57 22.72
N ALA A 147 2.28 2.54 21.96
CA ALA A 147 3.25 1.63 21.33
C ALA A 147 4.24 2.37 20.42
N ALA A 148 3.77 3.34 19.63
CA ALA A 148 4.64 4.17 18.78
C ALA A 148 5.54 5.10 19.61
N LEU A 149 5.04 5.66 20.72
CA LEU A 149 5.85 6.43 21.67
C LEU A 149 6.97 5.56 22.28
N VAL A 150 6.65 4.35 22.74
CA VAL A 150 7.66 3.42 23.29
C VAL A 150 8.69 3.06 22.23
N GLN A 151 8.29 2.78 20.99
CA GLN A 151 9.24 2.54 19.89
C GLN A 151 10.15 3.74 19.61
N HIS A 152 9.66 4.97 19.77
CA HIS A 152 10.49 6.18 19.66
C HIS A 152 11.56 6.25 20.75
N LEU A 153 11.23 5.87 21.98
CA LEU A 153 12.17 5.76 23.09
C LEU A 153 13.18 4.63 22.85
N GLU A 154 12.72 3.45 22.42
CA GLU A 154 13.60 2.31 22.11
C GLU A 154 14.57 2.61 20.95
N ALA A 155 14.20 3.51 20.04
CA ALA A 155 15.01 3.88 18.88
C ALA A 155 16.18 4.83 19.20
N ASP A 156 16.34 5.26 20.46
CA ASP A 156 17.40 6.18 20.89
C ASP A 156 17.38 7.52 20.13
N THR A 157 16.16 8.01 19.84
CA THR A 157 15.94 9.27 19.11
C THR A 157 15.35 10.37 19.99
N CYS A 158 15.10 10.09 21.26
CA CYS A 158 14.54 11.02 22.22
C CYS A 158 15.66 11.80 22.93
N PRO A 159 15.53 13.12 23.10
CA PRO A 159 16.47 13.93 23.90
C PRO A 159 16.64 13.46 25.36
N SER A 160 15.69 12.69 25.91
CA SER A 160 15.83 12.07 27.24
C SER A 160 16.99 11.08 27.35
N GLY A 161 17.58 10.70 26.21
CA GLY A 161 18.57 9.63 26.12
C GLY A 161 18.00 8.26 26.50
N ALA A 162 16.67 8.11 26.47
CA ALA A 162 16.04 6.80 26.54
C ALA A 162 16.44 6.00 25.29
N SER A 163 16.84 4.76 25.52
CA SER A 163 17.25 3.81 24.49
C SER A 163 16.61 2.45 24.78
N LEU A 164 16.67 1.51 23.83
CA LEU A 164 16.19 0.14 24.03
C LEU A 164 16.67 -0.46 25.36
N GLN A 165 17.97 -0.36 25.66
CA GLN A 165 18.57 -0.93 26.87
C GLN A 165 18.00 -0.30 28.16
N LYS A 166 17.77 1.02 28.17
CA LYS A 166 17.17 1.72 29.31
C LYS A 166 15.70 1.35 29.46
N VAL A 167 14.95 1.32 28.35
CA VAL A 167 13.54 0.89 28.35
C VAL A 167 13.42 -0.53 28.89
N ASP A 168 14.22 -1.45 28.36
CA ASP A 168 14.23 -2.85 28.76
C ASP A 168 14.63 -2.99 30.24
N HIS A 169 15.63 -2.25 30.69
CA HIS A 169 16.04 -2.21 32.10
C HIS A 169 14.94 -1.68 33.02
N TYR A 170 14.39 -0.50 32.74
CA TYR A 170 13.37 0.12 33.58
C TYR A 170 12.09 -0.70 33.60
N PHE A 171 11.62 -1.13 32.43
CA PHE A 171 10.42 -1.95 32.33
C PHE A 171 10.61 -3.28 33.07
N SER A 172 11.75 -3.95 32.87
CA SER A 172 12.08 -5.20 33.55
C SER A 172 12.12 -5.06 35.07
N TYR A 173 12.91 -4.13 35.60
CA TYR A 173 13.21 -4.09 37.04
C TYR A 173 12.21 -3.26 37.86
N HIS A 174 11.60 -2.25 37.27
CA HIS A 174 10.76 -1.30 37.99
C HIS A 174 9.27 -1.52 37.73
N CYS A 175 8.88 -1.87 36.50
CA CYS A 175 7.48 -2.04 36.09
C CYS A 175 7.03 -3.52 36.19
N ASP A 176 7.48 -4.40 35.30
CA ASP A 176 7.10 -5.81 35.25
C ASP A 176 7.91 -6.68 36.22
N ARG A 177 7.76 -6.41 37.52
CA ARG A 177 8.55 -7.08 38.57
C ARG A 177 8.32 -8.59 38.65
N SER A 178 7.13 -9.03 38.25
CA SER A 178 6.72 -10.43 38.25
C SER A 178 7.15 -11.20 36.99
N GLN A 179 7.82 -10.54 36.03
CA GLN A 179 8.26 -11.14 34.76
C GLN A 179 7.11 -11.77 33.96
N ARG A 180 5.95 -11.11 34.01
CA ARG A 180 4.75 -11.59 33.34
C ARG A 180 4.87 -11.43 31.83
N PHE A 181 5.38 -10.27 31.39
CA PHE A 181 5.54 -9.87 30.00
C PHE A 181 6.99 -9.92 29.53
N VAL A 182 7.96 -9.71 30.42
CA VAL A 182 9.39 -9.70 30.08
C VAL A 182 10.15 -10.81 30.78
N ARG A 183 10.98 -11.52 30.02
CA ARG A 183 11.92 -12.55 30.49
C ARG A 183 13.28 -11.91 30.68
N ARG A 184 13.68 -11.69 31.93
CA ARG A 184 14.91 -10.94 32.26
C ARG A 184 16.17 -11.69 31.88
N ASP A 185 16.13 -13.00 31.97
CA ASP A 185 17.20 -13.90 31.53
C ASP A 185 17.62 -13.58 30.09
N LEU A 186 16.67 -13.38 29.19
CA LEU A 186 16.92 -13.08 27.78
C LEU A 186 17.42 -11.64 27.51
N LEU A 187 17.22 -10.69 28.42
CA LEU A 187 17.70 -9.31 28.24
C LEU A 187 19.14 -9.11 28.67
N PHE A 188 19.54 -9.77 29.76
CA PHE A 188 20.83 -9.54 30.42
C PHE A 188 21.76 -10.75 30.32
N HIS A 189 21.48 -11.69 29.40
CA HIS A 189 22.34 -12.83 29.14
C HIS A 189 23.73 -12.33 28.74
N SER A 190 24.69 -12.53 29.64
CA SER A 190 26.06 -12.07 29.52
C SER A 190 26.79 -13.02 28.58
N SER A 191 27.08 -12.63 27.33
CA SER A 191 28.29 -13.09 26.59
C SER A 191 28.34 -12.82 25.08
N LEU A 192 27.25 -12.49 24.37
CA LEU A 192 27.34 -12.35 22.90
C LEU A 192 27.83 -10.96 22.48
N ARG A 193 29.16 -10.78 22.41
CA ARG A 193 29.74 -9.71 21.57
C ARG A 193 29.54 -10.10 20.12
N LEU A 194 28.63 -9.39 19.43
CA LEU A 194 28.47 -9.55 17.99
C LEU A 194 29.72 -9.08 17.26
N GLU A 195 30.46 -10.03 16.71
CA GLU A 195 31.63 -9.75 15.89
C GLU A 195 31.21 -9.41 14.45
N HIS A 196 30.99 -8.11 14.20
CA HIS A 196 30.61 -7.59 12.89
C HIS A 196 31.74 -7.67 11.83
N ASN A 197 32.90 -8.23 12.16
CA ASN A 197 34.06 -8.35 11.27
C ASN A 197 34.22 -9.76 10.67
N LEU A 198 33.42 -10.73 11.11
CA LEU A 198 33.48 -12.09 10.58
C LEU A 198 33.03 -12.10 9.12
N ARG A 199 33.77 -12.86 8.29
CA ARG A 199 33.49 -13.05 6.87
C ARG A 199 33.28 -14.52 6.56
N ASP A 200 32.41 -14.81 5.61
CA ASP A 200 32.31 -16.14 5.02
C ASP A 200 33.47 -16.42 4.05
N ASN A 201 33.54 -17.65 3.54
CA ASN A 201 34.55 -18.06 2.56
C ASN A 201 34.51 -17.23 1.25
N ASN A 202 33.43 -16.49 1.00
CA ASN A 202 33.25 -15.64 -0.18
C ASN A 202 33.49 -14.15 0.14
N GLY A 203 34.02 -13.81 1.32
CA GLY A 203 34.30 -12.43 1.73
C GLY A 203 33.07 -11.60 2.14
N ARG A 204 31.89 -12.22 2.19
CA ARG A 204 30.61 -11.61 2.60
C ARG A 204 30.46 -11.62 4.11
N TYR A 205 29.54 -10.81 4.63
CA TYR A 205 29.33 -10.58 6.06
C TYR A 205 28.08 -11.33 6.56
N PRO A 206 28.22 -12.53 7.14
CA PRO A 206 27.09 -13.26 7.72
C PRO A 206 26.63 -12.63 9.04
N CYS A 207 25.31 -12.58 9.24
CA CYS A 207 24.73 -12.25 10.53
C CYS A 207 24.87 -13.43 11.49
N GLN A 208 25.34 -13.19 12.71
CA GLN A 208 25.49 -14.24 13.74
C GLN A 208 24.17 -14.58 14.45
N LEU A 209 23.12 -13.78 14.22
CA LEU A 209 21.81 -13.93 14.85
C LEU A 209 20.76 -14.52 13.93
N CYS A 210 21.00 -14.54 12.61
CA CYS A 210 20.10 -15.16 11.64
C CYS A 210 20.82 -15.56 10.37
N SER A 211 20.15 -16.31 9.50
CA SER A 211 20.73 -16.86 8.27
C SER A 211 21.03 -15.84 7.16
N LYS A 212 20.95 -14.53 7.42
CA LYS A 212 21.19 -13.50 6.39
C LYS A 212 22.67 -13.20 6.20
N VAL A 213 23.07 -13.02 4.94
CA VAL A 213 24.44 -12.70 4.54
C VAL A 213 24.43 -11.42 3.71
N PHE A 214 25.37 -10.52 3.98
CA PHE A 214 25.44 -9.17 3.39
C PHE A 214 26.71 -8.97 2.58
N GLN A 215 26.65 -8.13 1.55
CA GLN A 215 27.81 -7.87 0.71
C GLN A 215 28.78 -6.89 1.39
N HIS A 216 28.24 -5.93 2.13
CA HIS A 216 29.03 -4.88 2.76
C HIS A 216 28.83 -4.84 4.28
N LYS A 217 29.90 -4.47 5.01
CA LYS A 217 29.88 -4.36 6.47
C LYS A 217 28.79 -3.39 6.97
N GLY A 218 28.61 -2.28 6.27
CA GLY A 218 27.59 -1.29 6.59
C GLY A 218 26.17 -1.87 6.58
N GLU A 219 25.89 -2.77 5.64
CA GLU A 219 24.59 -3.47 5.53
C GLU A 219 24.38 -4.42 6.71
N LEU A 220 25.41 -5.19 7.10
CA LEU A 220 25.33 -6.05 8.29
C LEU A 220 25.09 -5.21 9.55
N VAL A 221 25.82 -4.11 9.73
CA VAL A 221 25.66 -3.22 10.89
C VAL A 221 24.25 -2.61 10.92
N ALA A 222 23.75 -2.13 9.79
CA ALA A 222 22.37 -1.61 9.70
C ALA A 222 21.33 -2.71 9.97
N HIS A 223 21.58 -3.93 9.50
CA HIS A 223 20.71 -5.08 9.73
C HIS A 223 20.67 -5.48 11.20
N VAL A 224 21.81 -5.56 11.89
CA VAL A 224 21.87 -5.88 13.32
C VAL A 224 21.22 -4.79 14.17
N LYS A 225 21.24 -3.54 13.71
CA LYS A 225 20.47 -2.43 14.32
C LYS A 225 18.98 -2.44 13.99
N SER A 226 18.51 -3.33 13.12
CA SER A 226 17.09 -3.39 12.72
C SER A 226 16.21 -3.98 13.83
N SER A 227 14.89 -3.76 13.72
CA SER A 227 13.90 -4.29 14.66
C SER A 227 13.96 -5.81 14.86
N LYS A 228 14.48 -6.55 13.87
CA LYS A 228 14.60 -8.01 13.93
C LYS A 228 15.68 -8.51 14.89
N HIS A 229 16.63 -7.65 15.26
CA HIS A 229 17.78 -7.96 16.12
C HIS A 229 17.84 -7.06 17.35
N LYS A 230 16.72 -6.41 17.70
CA LYS A 230 16.56 -5.87 19.04
C LYS A 230 16.79 -6.99 20.05
N ASN A 231 17.43 -6.64 21.16
CA ASN A 231 17.82 -7.60 22.19
C ASN A 231 18.66 -8.77 21.66
N LEU A 232 19.59 -8.47 20.75
CA LEU A 232 20.50 -9.47 20.16
C LEU A 232 19.75 -10.61 19.46
N GLY A 233 18.52 -10.36 18.99
CA GLY A 233 17.69 -11.41 18.37
C GLY A 233 17.00 -12.31 19.38
N ASP A 234 17.08 -12.01 20.69
CA ASP A 234 16.29 -12.69 21.70
C ASP A 234 14.91 -12.06 21.82
N LYS A 235 13.89 -12.91 21.83
CA LYS A 235 12.50 -12.48 22.02
C LYS A 235 12.18 -12.37 23.50
N ALA A 236 12.79 -11.40 24.17
CA ALA A 236 12.66 -11.22 25.61
C ALA A 236 11.21 -10.96 26.08
N TYR A 237 10.37 -10.41 25.20
CA TYR A 237 8.98 -10.08 25.52
C TYR A 237 8.04 -11.21 25.10
N LYS A 238 7.04 -11.51 25.92
CA LYS A 238 6.03 -12.53 25.64
C LYS A 238 4.63 -12.03 25.97
N CYS A 239 3.65 -12.51 25.21
CA CYS A 239 2.26 -12.37 25.58
C CYS A 239 1.88 -13.49 26.57
N PRO A 240 1.31 -13.18 27.76
CA PRO A 240 0.86 -14.20 28.71
C PRO A 240 -0.35 -15.02 28.23
N SER A 241 -1.03 -14.56 27.18
CA SER A 241 -2.27 -15.18 26.72
C SER A 241 -2.04 -16.50 25.99
N ASN A 242 -2.75 -17.54 26.41
CA ASN A 242 -2.78 -18.81 25.69
C ASN A 242 -3.52 -18.71 24.33
N ARG A 243 -4.37 -17.70 24.12
CA ARG A 243 -5.13 -17.52 22.86
C ARG A 243 -4.22 -17.27 21.67
N CYS A 244 -3.11 -16.57 21.88
CA CYS A 244 -2.12 -16.26 20.85
C CYS A 244 -0.94 -17.23 20.85
N GLY A 245 -1.05 -18.37 21.56
CA GLY A 245 0.04 -19.34 21.69
C GLY A 245 1.28 -18.77 22.40
N GLN A 246 1.10 -17.82 23.32
CA GLN A 246 2.18 -17.13 24.02
C GLN A 246 3.21 -16.50 23.08
N ALA A 247 2.71 -15.73 22.10
CA ALA A 247 3.54 -15.06 21.11
C ALA A 247 4.69 -14.27 21.75
N GLU A 248 5.86 -14.32 21.11
CA GLU A 248 7.10 -13.72 21.62
C GLU A 248 7.62 -12.61 20.71
N PHE A 249 8.26 -11.60 21.28
CA PHE A 249 8.64 -10.33 20.64
C PHE A 249 10.03 -9.86 21.08
N TYR A 250 10.72 -9.15 20.18
CA TYR A 250 12.06 -8.60 20.43
C TYR A 250 12.06 -7.32 21.27
N SER A 251 10.93 -6.62 21.40
CA SER A 251 10.85 -5.39 22.20
C SER A 251 9.46 -5.14 22.77
N LEU A 252 9.38 -4.28 23.78
CA LEU A 252 8.13 -3.87 24.43
C LEU A 252 7.16 -3.25 23.42
N GLY A 253 7.66 -2.34 22.57
CA GLY A 253 6.86 -1.72 21.52
C GLY A 253 6.26 -2.71 20.52
N ASN A 254 6.91 -3.87 20.28
CA ASN A 254 6.34 -4.92 19.43
C ASN A 254 5.24 -5.72 20.13
N LEU A 255 5.40 -6.02 21.42
CA LEU A 255 4.36 -6.65 22.23
C LEU A 255 3.11 -5.76 22.35
N MET A 256 3.28 -4.46 22.58
CA MET A 256 2.15 -3.52 22.64
C MET A 256 1.37 -3.48 21.32
N MET A 257 2.07 -3.44 20.18
CA MET A 257 1.41 -3.51 18.86
C MET A 257 0.62 -4.81 18.67
N HIS A 258 1.12 -5.94 19.19
CA HIS A 258 0.38 -7.21 19.16
C HIS A 258 -0.91 -7.13 19.98
N LEU A 259 -0.88 -6.51 21.16
CA LEU A 259 -2.08 -6.37 21.99
C LEU A 259 -3.07 -5.32 21.46
N ASP A 260 -2.59 -4.28 20.76
CA ASP A 260 -3.44 -3.26 20.15
C ASP A 260 -4.21 -3.77 18.93
N PHE A 261 -3.64 -4.73 18.20
CA PHE A 261 -4.12 -5.10 16.86
C PHE A 261 -4.35 -6.59 16.63
N GLY A 262 -3.83 -7.47 17.48
CA GLY A 262 -4.02 -8.90 17.41
C GLY A 262 -5.29 -9.36 18.12
N ASP A 263 -5.77 -10.55 17.78
CA ASP A 263 -6.90 -11.22 18.45
C ASP A 263 -6.44 -11.84 19.78
N CYS A 264 -6.00 -10.99 20.71
CA CYS A 264 -5.52 -11.37 22.03
C CYS A 264 -6.50 -10.92 23.14
N ASP A 265 -6.38 -11.53 24.32
CA ASP A 265 -7.17 -11.16 25.51
C ASP A 265 -6.90 -9.71 25.93
N VAL A 266 -7.96 -8.90 25.97
CA VAL A 266 -7.93 -7.46 26.29
C VAL A 266 -7.47 -7.20 27.73
N SER A 267 -7.65 -8.15 28.65
CA SER A 267 -7.23 -7.99 30.05
C SER A 267 -5.72 -7.80 30.19
N HIS A 268 -4.92 -8.53 29.42
CA HIS A 268 -3.47 -8.38 29.39
C HIS A 268 -3.03 -7.07 28.74
N ALA A 269 -3.81 -6.54 27.79
CA ALA A 269 -3.54 -5.22 27.22
C ALA A 269 -3.66 -4.16 28.31
N ARG A 270 -4.75 -4.13 29.08
CA ARG A 270 -4.93 -3.14 30.14
C ARG A 270 -3.80 -3.18 31.17
N GLU A 271 -3.46 -4.37 31.65
CA GLU A 271 -2.37 -4.59 32.60
C GLU A 271 -1.01 -4.11 32.05
N LEU A 272 -0.69 -4.45 30.79
CA LEU A 272 0.55 -3.97 30.18
C LEU A 272 0.58 -2.44 30.09
N TYR A 273 -0.54 -1.82 29.73
CA TYR A 273 -0.65 -0.38 29.56
C TYR A 273 -0.47 0.39 30.89
N GLU A 274 -0.95 -0.16 32.01
CA GLU A 274 -0.70 0.39 33.35
C GLU A 274 0.80 0.36 33.68
N LEU A 275 1.48 -0.76 33.41
CA LEU A 275 2.94 -0.88 33.59
C LEU A 275 3.74 0.05 32.67
N VAL A 276 3.24 0.30 31.46
CA VAL A 276 3.86 1.25 30.52
C VAL A 276 3.69 2.68 31.00
N ASP A 277 2.58 3.04 31.65
CA ASP A 277 2.42 4.37 32.23
C ASP A 277 3.43 4.60 33.36
N ASP A 278 3.70 3.60 34.20
CA ASP A 278 4.78 3.66 35.19
C ASP A 278 6.15 3.88 34.53
N LEU A 279 6.42 3.18 33.42
CA LEU A 279 7.65 3.38 32.62
C LEU A 279 7.75 4.81 32.09
N LEU A 280 6.67 5.36 31.56
CA LEU A 280 6.65 6.71 31.01
C LEU A 280 6.88 7.77 32.10
N GLU A 281 6.37 7.57 33.32
CA GLU A 281 6.69 8.45 34.46
C GLU A 281 8.17 8.39 34.86
N ILE A 282 8.83 7.23 34.75
CA ILE A 282 10.28 7.13 34.94
C ILE A 282 11.00 7.93 33.85
N VAL A 283 10.61 7.77 32.58
CA VAL A 283 11.25 8.44 31.44
C VAL A 283 11.06 9.96 31.47
N ARG A 284 9.93 10.46 31.99
CA ARG A 284 9.70 11.90 32.18
C ARG A 284 10.74 12.55 33.11
N ARG A 285 11.33 11.79 34.02
CA ARG A 285 12.28 12.27 35.04
C ARG A 285 13.75 12.08 34.66
N LEU A 286 14.04 11.45 33.53
CA LEU A 286 15.38 11.36 32.94
C LEU A 286 15.80 12.71 32.36
#